data_AF-A0A3D5X5V5-F1
#
_entry.id   AF-A0A3D5X5V5-F1
#
_cell.length_a   1.000
_cell.length_b   1.000
_cell.length_c   1.000
_cell.angle_alpha   90.00
_cell.angle_beta   90.00
_cell.angle_gamma   90.00
#
_symmetry.space_group_name_H-M   'P 1'
#
loop_
_entity.id
_entity.type
_entity.pdbx_description
1 polymer ?
#
loop_
_entity_poly.entity_id
_entity_poly.type
_entity_poly.pdbx_seq_one_letter_code
_entity_poly.pdbx_strand_id
1 'polypeptide(L)' 'SSSRDEEILMSLDSRSMKVRSNVKISIGKAPFYVGVVRLKGKSFYETLRNKLMWGADSRNH' A
#
# COMPACT_ATOMS: atom_id res chain seq x y z
N SER A 1 19.16 -20.94 27.18
CA SER A 1 17.83 -20.71 26.57
C SER A 1 17.50 -19.24 26.79
N SER A 2 17.03 -18.41 25.86
CA SER A 2 16.44 -18.62 24.53
C SER A 2 16.49 -17.26 23.81
N SER A 3 17.57 -16.97 23.08
CA SER A 3 17.69 -15.77 22.23
C SER A 3 17.12 -16.01 20.82
N ARG A 4 16.11 -16.89 20.69
CA ARG A 4 15.72 -17.49 19.39
C ARG A 4 14.23 -17.55 19.10
N ASP A 5 13.41 -16.73 19.76
CA ASP A 5 12.08 -16.39 19.23
C ASP A 5 12.19 -15.03 18.53
N GLU A 6 12.82 -15.01 17.36
CA GLU A 6 12.92 -13.79 16.55
C GLU A 6 11.52 -13.40 16.08
N GLU A 7 11.09 -12.18 16.40
CA GLU A 7 9.86 -11.59 15.90
C GLU A 7 10.17 -10.70 14.70
N ILE A 8 9.37 -10.81 13.64
CA ILE A 8 9.41 -9.91 12.48
C ILE A 8 8.19 -8.99 12.48
N LEU A 9 8.34 -7.79 11.91
CA LEU A 9 7.25 -6.84 11.76
C LEU A 9 6.55 -7.04 10.41
N MET A 10 5.26 -7.34 10.44
CA MET A 10 4.41 -7.40 9.26
C MET A 10 3.54 -6.15 9.20
N SER A 11 3.50 -5.47 8.05
CA SER A 11 2.66 -4.29 7.84
C SER A 11 1.68 -4.50 6.68
N LEU A 12 0.41 -4.12 6.88
CA LEU A 12 -0.67 -4.16 5.89
C LEU A 12 -1.60 -2.97 6.10
N ASP A 13 -1.84 -2.17 5.05
CA ASP A 13 -2.74 -0.99 5.07
C ASP A 13 -2.53 -0.07 6.28
N SER A 14 -1.28 0.38 6.48
CA SER A 14 -0.86 1.24 7.60
C SER A 14 -1.03 0.64 9.00
N ARG A 15 -1.32 -0.66 9.11
CA ARG A 15 -1.35 -1.41 10.36
C ARG A 15 -0.12 -2.30 10.43
N SER A 16 0.46 -2.47 11.62
CA SER A 16 1.60 -3.36 11.83
C SER A 16 1.32 -4.36 12.93
N MET A 17 1.81 -5.59 12.78
CA MET A 17 1.78 -6.62 13.81
C MET A 17 3.14 -7.33 13.88
N LYS A 18 3.50 -7.81 15.08
CA LYS A 18 4.65 -8.70 15.25
C LYS A 18 4.22 -10.14 15.01
N VAL A 19 5.01 -10.88 14.24
CA VAL A 19 4.80 -12.32 14.01
C VAL A 19 6.10 -13.07 14.27
N ARG A 20 6.02 -14.33 14.69
CA ARG A 20 7.22 -15.16 14.88
C ARG A 20 7.91 -15.40 13.54
N SER A 21 9.23 -15.45 13.53
CA SER A 21 10.04 -15.61 12.31
C SER A 21 9.83 -16.95 11.59
N ASN A 22 9.28 -17.96 12.28
CA ASN A 22 9.08 -19.31 11.74
C ASN A 22 7.69 -19.55 11.12
N VAL A 23 6.88 -18.51 10.89
CA VAL A 23 5.55 -18.65 10.29
C VAL A 23 5.61 -18.70 8.76
N LYS A 24 4.78 -19.56 8.15
CA LYS A 24 4.59 -19.59 6.69
C LYS A 24 3.49 -18.61 6.29
N ILE A 25 3.84 -17.63 5.45
CA ILE A 25 2.91 -16.64 4.91
C ILE A 25 2.42 -17.12 3.54
N SER A 26 1.10 -17.07 3.31
CA SER A 26 0.49 -17.33 2.00
C SER A 26 -0.32 -16.11 1.58
N ILE A 27 -0.07 -15.62 0.36
CA ILE A 27 -0.75 -14.45 -0.20
C ILE A 27 -1.65 -14.94 -1.34
N GLY A 28 -2.90 -14.49 -1.35
CA GLY A 28 -3.87 -14.85 -2.36
C GLY A 28 -4.85 -13.72 -2.61
N LYS A 29 -5.55 -13.78 -3.74
CA LYS A 29 -6.64 -12.84 -4.02
C LYS A 29 -7.78 -13.08 -3.03
N ALA A 30 -8.22 -12.01 -2.36
CA ALA A 30 -9.37 -12.06 -1.48
C ALA A 30 -10.65 -12.42 -2.27
N PRO A 31 -11.62 -13.13 -1.67
CA PRO A 31 -12.87 -13.51 -2.34
C PRO A 31 -13.87 -12.35 -2.46
N PHE A 32 -13.44 -11.12 -2.15
CA PHE A 32 -14.27 -9.92 -2.16
C PHE A 32 -13.60 -8.79 -2.94
N TYR A 33 -14.40 -7.77 -3.27
CA TYR A 33 -13.96 -6.56 -3.94
C TYR A 33 -14.14 -5.35 -3.02
N VAL A 34 -13.26 -4.35 -3.18
CA VAL A 34 -13.42 -3.04 -2.53
C VAL A 34 -14.30 -2.16 -3.42
N GLY A 35 -15.41 -1.67 -2.89
CA GLY A 35 -16.32 -0.76 -3.60
C GLY A 35 -15.77 0.65 -3.66
N VAL A 36 -15.11 1.01 -4.76
CA VAL A 36 -14.56 2.36 -4.97
C VAL A 36 -15.53 3.22 -5.77
N VAL A 37 -15.98 4.33 -5.20
CA VAL A 37 -16.82 5.32 -5.89
C VAL A 37 -15.95 6.19 -6.80
N ARG A 38 -16.32 6.32 -8.07
CA ARG A 38 -15.69 7.23 -9.03
C ARG A 38 -16.55 8.46 -9.26
N LEU A 39 -16.02 9.62 -8.91
CA LEU A 39 -16.68 10.89 -9.17
C LEU A 39 -16.61 11.21 -10.67
N LYS A 40 -17.70 11.76 -11.22
CA LYS A 40 -17.73 12.22 -12.62
C LYS A 40 -16.67 13.31 -12.84
N GLY A 41 -16.03 13.29 -14.00
CA GLY A 41 -15.01 14.26 -14.37
C GLY A 41 -13.64 14.04 -13.73
N LYS A 42 -13.43 12.96 -12.95
CA LYS A 42 -12.11 12.58 -12.43
C LYS A 42 -11.61 11.31 -13.11
N SER A 43 -10.43 11.41 -13.73
CA SER A 43 -9.74 10.26 -14.31
C SER A 43 -8.56 9.80 -13.45
N PHE A 44 -8.17 8.53 -13.62
CA PHE A 44 -6.97 7.98 -12.99
C PHE A 44 -5.72 8.81 -13.36
N TYR A 45 -5.58 9.17 -14.64
CA TYR A 45 -4.42 9.92 -15.14
C TYR A 45 -4.38 11.35 -14.64
N GLU A 46 -5.51 12.05 -14.56
CA GLU A 46 -5.59 13.37 -13.95
C GLU A 46 -5.20 13.32 -12.47
N THR A 47 -5.70 12.32 -11.75
CA THR A 47 -5.35 12.10 -10.34
C THR A 47 -3.86 11.85 -10.18
N LEU A 48 -3.27 11.01 -11.04
CA LEU A 48 -1.84 10.68 -11.02
C LEU A 48 -0.97 11.92 -11.30
N ARG A 49 -1.29 12.69 -12.35
CA ARG A 49 -0.56 13.91 -12.70
C ARG A 49 -0.57 14.92 -11.55
N ASN A 50 -1.75 15.17 -10.98
CA ASN A 50 -1.89 16.15 -9.91
C ASN A 50 -1.17 15.70 -8.63
N LYS A 51 -1.32 14.43 -8.23
CA LYS A 51 -0.71 13.93 -6.98
C LYS A 51 0.81 13.88 -7.03
N LEU A 52 1.38 13.64 -8.20
CA LEU A 52 2.83 13.50 -8.37
C LEU A 52 3.48 14.73 -9.00
N MET A 53 2.70 15.79 -9.28
CA MET A 53 3.12 16.93 -10.11
C MET A 53 3.77 16.48 -11.43
N TRP A 54 3.29 15.37 -11.98
CA TRP A 54 3.93 14.71 -13.11
C TRP A 54 3.73 15.56 -14.37
N GLY A 55 4.84 16.05 -14.91
CA GLY A 55 4.83 16.91 -16.10
C GLY A 55 4.57 18.38 -15.77
N ALA A 56 4.50 18.74 -14.49
CA ALA A 56 4.62 20.14 -14.08
C ALA A 56 6.07 20.57 -14.28
N ASP A 57 6.29 21.51 -15.19
CA ASP A 57 7.57 22.17 -15.36
C ASP A 57 7.60 23.42 -14.49
N SER A 58 8.43 23.43 -13.45
CA SER A 58 8.58 24.58 -12.55
C SER A 58 9.50 25.68 -13.10
N ARG A 59 10.02 25.53 -14.32
CA ARG A 59 11.03 26.43 -14.92
C ARG A 59 10.46 27.70 -15.55
N ASN A 60 9.15 27.87 -15.62
CA ASN A 60 8.51 29.12 -16.03
C ASN A 60 8.06 29.91 -14.79
N HIS A 61 9.00 30.59 -14.14
CA HIS A 61 8.73 31.74 -13.27
C HIS A 61 9.10 33.02 -14.04
#